data_AF-A0A2E3FLQ9-F1
#
_entry.id   AF-A0A2E3FLQ9-F1
#
_cell.length_a   1.000
_cell.length_b   1.000
_cell.length_c   1.000
_cell.angle_alpha   90.00
_cell.angle_beta   90.00
_cell.angle_gamma   90.00
#
_symmetry.space_group_name_H-M   'P 1'
#
loop_
_entity.id
_entity.type
_entity.pdbx_description
1 polymer ?
#
loop_
_entity_poly.entity_id
_entity_poly.type
_entity_poly.pdbx_seq_one_letter_code
_entity_poly.pdbx_strand_id
1 'polypeptide(L)' 'LDGTFWSADELSSRNQEKVPHPPIKQTLELLGYKQQGDPDIIFLHLNHTNPVYDKWGEEHTQVVEMGWKIANQGMRFRL' A
#
# COMPACT_ATOMS: atom_id res chain seq x y z
N LEU A 1 3.51 3.71 6.28
CA LEU A 1 3.75 2.26 6.40
C LEU A 1 4.44 1.76 5.14
N ASP A 2 5.11 0.62 5.24
CA ASP A 2 5.71 -0.04 4.07
C ASP A 2 4.62 -0.43 3.07
N GLY A 3 4.81 -0.07 1.80
CA GLY A 3 3.93 -0.41 0.70
C GLY A 3 4.67 -1.07 -0.45
N THR A 4 5.79 -1.75 -0.17
CA THR A 4 6.68 -2.27 -1.22
C THR A 4 5.93 -3.15 -2.20
N PHE A 5 5.15 -4.11 -1.68
CA PHE A 5 4.35 -5.02 -2.50
C PHE A 5 2.89 -5.00 -2.09
N TRP A 6 1.99 -5.14 -3.06
CA TRP A 6 0.55 -5.32 -2.86
C TRP A 6 0.23 -6.66 -2.21
N SER A 7 0.75 -7.75 -2.78
CA SER A 7 0.54 -9.14 -2.35
C SER A 7 1.86 -9.90 -2.26
N ALA A 8 1.82 -11.14 -1.74
CA ALA A 8 2.97 -12.04 -1.73
C ALA A 8 3.33 -12.60 -3.13
N ASP A 9 2.42 -12.46 -4.08
CA ASP A 9 2.51 -13.03 -5.44
C ASP A 9 2.83 -11.95 -6.50
N GLU A 10 3.20 -10.73 -6.09
CA GLU A 10 3.44 -9.62 -7.02
C GLU A 10 4.63 -9.90 -7.96
N LEU A 11 5.64 -10.61 -7.48
CA LEU A 11 6.84 -10.92 -8.25
C LEU A 11 6.70 -12.24 -9.01
N SER A 12 6.45 -12.16 -10.31
CA SER A 12 6.26 -13.34 -11.18
C SER A 12 7.49 -14.25 -11.34
N SER A 13 8.71 -13.70 -11.21
CA SER A 13 9.97 -14.41 -11.52
C SER A 13 10.94 -14.52 -10.34
N ARG A 14 10.58 -13.98 -9.17
CA ARG A 14 11.44 -13.95 -7.98
C ARG A 14 10.66 -14.37 -6.76
N ASN A 15 11.27 -15.18 -5.91
CA ASN A 15 10.70 -15.50 -4.61
C ASN A 15 10.75 -14.25 -3.71
N GLN A 16 9.58 -13.71 -3.38
CA GLN A 16 9.42 -12.54 -2.52
C GLN A 16 9.90 -12.80 -1.07
N GLU A 17 9.99 -14.05 -0.62
CA GLU A 17 10.59 -14.42 0.67
C GLU A 17 12.06 -13.99 0.80
N LYS A 18 12.77 -13.79 -0.32
CA LYS A 18 14.15 -13.30 -0.33
C LYS A 18 14.25 -11.77 -0.17
N VAL A 19 13.11 -11.07 -0.26
CA VAL A 19 12.98 -9.62 -0.05
C VAL A 19 11.73 -9.38 0.81
N PRO A 20 11.77 -9.78 2.11
CA PRO A 20 10.57 -9.84 2.93
C PRO A 20 10.07 -8.43 3.27
N HIS A 21 8.95 -8.05 2.69
CA HIS A 21 8.16 -6.89 3.08
C HIS A 21 6.71 -7.31 3.35
N PRO A 22 6.04 -6.72 4.35
CA PRO A 22 4.64 -6.99 4.60
C PRO A 22 3.80 -6.49 3.40
N PRO A 23 2.92 -7.32 2.81
CA PRO A 23 2.05 -6.86 1.74
C PRO A 23 1.07 -5.79 2.21
N ILE A 24 0.75 -4.85 1.33
CA ILE A 24 -0.30 -3.83 1.58
C ILE A 24 -1.61 -4.53 1.92
N LYS A 25 -2.00 -5.56 1.14
CA LYS A 25 -3.26 -6.29 1.35
C LYS A 25 -3.38 -6.87 2.76
N GLN A 26 -2.32 -7.51 3.25
CA GLN A 26 -2.27 -8.05 4.62
C GLN A 26 -2.36 -6.92 5.66
N THR A 27 -1.68 -5.79 5.41
CA THR A 27 -1.74 -4.63 6.31
C THR A 27 -3.16 -4.05 6.36
N LEU A 28 -3.86 -3.98 5.23
CA LEU A 28 -5.25 -3.54 5.14
C LEU A 28 -6.20 -4.46 5.91
N GLU A 29 -6.01 -5.78 5.83
CA GLU A 29 -6.80 -6.76 6.60
C GLU A 29 -6.65 -6.55 8.11
N LEU A 30 -5.47 -6.14 8.58
CA LEU A 30 -5.21 -5.83 9.99
C LEU A 30 -5.76 -4.48 10.42
N LEU A 31 -5.68 -3.46 9.55
CA LEU A 31 -6.15 -2.11 9.84
C LEU A 31 -7.69 -1.99 9.75
N GLY A 32 -8.31 -2.73 8.82
CA GLY A 32 -9.71 -2.55 8.48
C GLY A 32 -10.00 -1.19 7.83
N TYR A 33 -11.27 -0.78 7.85
CA TYR A 33 -11.68 0.55 7.39
C TYR A 33 -11.28 1.60 8.43
N LYS A 34 -10.70 2.70 7.96
CA LYS A 34 -10.36 3.85 8.80
C LYS A 34 -11.59 4.37 9.54
N GLN A 35 -11.45 4.54 10.85
CA GLN A 35 -12.47 5.07 11.75
C GLN A 35 -12.17 6.51 12.16
N GLN A 36 -13.15 7.17 12.77
CA GLN A 36 -12.94 8.48 13.37
C GLN A 36 -11.95 8.38 14.53
N GLY A 37 -10.90 9.21 14.49
CA GLY A 37 -9.83 9.24 15.50
C GLY A 37 -8.58 8.44 15.09
N ASP A 38 -8.65 7.64 14.02
CA ASP A 38 -7.48 6.95 13.49
C ASP A 38 -6.45 7.93 12.94
N PRO A 39 -5.14 7.63 13.06
CA PRO A 39 -4.08 8.44 12.48
C PRO A 39 -4.14 8.41 10.94
N ASP A 40 -3.51 9.40 10.33
CA ASP A 40 -3.26 9.38 8.89
C ASP A 40 -2.18 8.35 8.55
N ILE A 41 -2.58 7.23 7.96
CA ILE A 41 -1.69 6.21 7.44
C ILE A 41 -1.49 6.39 5.94
N ILE A 42 -0.22 6.40 5.53
CA ILE A 42 0.20 6.56 4.14
C ILE A 42 1.18 5.44 3.79
N PHE A 43 0.88 4.67 2.74
CA PHE A 43 1.77 3.64 2.18
C PHE A 43 2.82 4.29 1.26
N LEU A 44 4.09 3.94 1.43
CA LEU A 44 5.21 4.48 0.65
C LEU A 44 6.24 3.39 0.32
N HIS A 45 7.32 3.76 -0.38
CA HIS A 45 8.36 2.82 -0.84
C HIS A 45 7.79 1.72 -1.74
N LEU A 46 6.97 2.12 -2.72
CA LEU A 46 6.33 1.18 -3.64
C LEU A 46 7.36 0.58 -4.60
N ASN A 47 7.33 -0.74 -4.80
CA ASN A 47 8.05 -1.36 -5.89
C ASN A 47 7.42 -0.98 -7.24
N HIS A 48 8.23 -0.87 -8.29
CA HIS A 48 7.78 -0.48 -9.63
C HIS A 48 6.70 -1.40 -10.25
N THR A 49 6.55 -2.64 -9.77
CA THR A 49 5.49 -3.56 -10.19
C THR A 49 4.19 -3.42 -9.40
N ASN A 50 4.15 -2.55 -8.39
CA ASN A 50 3.03 -2.50 -7.46
C ASN A 50 1.78 -1.94 -8.16
N PRO A 51 0.66 -2.72 -8.22
CA PRO A 51 -0.54 -2.31 -8.96
C PRO A 51 -1.23 -1.08 -8.39
N VAL A 52 -0.93 -0.69 -7.14
CA VAL A 52 -1.47 0.54 -6.54
C VAL A 52 -1.02 1.82 -7.26
N TYR A 53 -0.07 1.74 -8.19
CA TYR A 53 0.26 2.87 -9.07
C TYR A 53 -0.84 3.21 -10.07
N ASP A 54 -1.66 2.23 -10.48
CA ASP A 54 -2.81 2.49 -11.35
C ASP A 54 -3.96 3.08 -10.51
N LYS A 55 -4.16 4.39 -10.65
CA LYS A 55 -5.20 5.13 -9.91
C LYS A 55 -6.63 4.68 -10.24
N TRP A 56 -6.81 3.97 -11.34
CA TRP A 56 -8.09 3.38 -11.76
C TRP A 56 -8.15 1.88 -11.52
N GLY A 57 -7.06 1.28 -11.03
CA GLY A 57 -6.98 -0.13 -10.67
C GLY A 57 -7.74 -0.46 -9.40
N GLU A 58 -8.10 -1.74 -9.26
CA GLU A 58 -8.86 -2.26 -8.11
C GLU A 58 -8.07 -2.10 -6.81
N GLU A 59 -6.75 -2.33 -6.84
CA GLU A 59 -5.87 -2.28 -5.67
C GLU A 59 -5.72 -0.86 -5.11
N HIS A 60 -5.54 0.14 -5.99
CA HIS A 60 -5.53 1.54 -5.57
C HIS A 60 -6.89 1.94 -4.99
N THR A 61 -7.98 1.55 -5.67
CA THR A 61 -9.35 1.83 -5.24
C THR A 61 -9.61 1.25 -3.85
N GLN A 62 -9.21 0.00 -3.60
CA GLN A 62 -9.36 -0.65 -2.30
C GLN A 62 -8.67 0.13 -1.17
N VAL A 63 -7.43 0.59 -1.37
CA VAL A 63 -6.70 1.39 -0.36
C VAL A 63 -7.47 2.67 -0.01
N VAL A 64 -7.95 3.38 -1.03
CA VAL A 64 -8.64 4.67 -0.88
C VAL A 64 -10.04 4.50 -0.27
N GLU A 65 -10.80 3.50 -0.70
CA GLU A 65 -12.13 3.19 -0.15
C GLU A 65 -12.08 2.75 1.31
N MET A 66 -11.00 2.08 1.72
CA MET A 66 -10.75 1.78 3.13
C MET A 66 -10.30 3.00 3.96
N GLY A 67 -10.15 4.18 3.33
CA GLY A 67 -9.83 5.44 3.99
C GLY A 67 -8.34 5.71 4.19
N TRP A 68 -7.48 4.88 3.62
CA TRP A 68 -6.02 4.99 3.71
C TRP A 68 -5.44 5.71 2.48
N LYS A 69 -4.16 6.08 2.54
CA LYS A 69 -3.51 6.91 1.51
C LYS A 69 -2.30 6.21 0.90
N ILE A 70 -2.01 6.54 -0.34
CA ILE A 70 -0.80 6.12 -1.06
C ILE A 70 0.07 7.36 -1.28
N ALA A 71 1.36 7.26 -0.96
CA ALA A 71 2.31 8.34 -1.17
C ALA A 71 2.55 8.57 -2.66
N ASN A 72 2.74 9.84 -3.04
CA ASN A 72 3.07 10.24 -4.39
C ASN A 72 4.39 11.00 -4.38
N GLN A 73 5.13 10.97 -5.50
CA GLN A 73 6.35 11.76 -5.62
C GLN A 73 6.03 13.26 -5.41
N GLY A 74 6.85 13.93 -4.60
CA GLY A 74 6.67 15.35 -4.28
C GLY A 74 5.62 15.65 -3.21
N MET A 75 4.98 14.62 -2.60
CA MET A 75 4.10 14.79 -1.45
C MET A 75 4.86 15.47 -0.30
N ARG A 76 4.24 16.47 0.34
CA ARG A 76 4.80 17.25 1.44
C ARG A 76 3.89 17.18 2.65
N PHE A 77 4.49 17.14 3.83
CA PHE A 77 3.78 17.13 5.10
C PHE A 77 4.12 18.39 5.89
N ARG A 78 3.10 18.95 6.54
CA ARG A 78 3.29 19.93 7.61
C ARG A 78 2.97 19.20 8.90
N LEU A 79 3.98 19.06 9.74
CA LEU A 79 3.90 18.43 11.05
C LEU A 79 3.57 19.47 12.12
#